data_AF-A0A7C0WQ81-F1
#
_entry.id   AF-A0A7C0WQ81-F1
#
_cell.length_a   1.000
_cell.length_b   1.000
_cell.length_c   1.000
_cell.angle_alpha   90.00
_cell.angle_beta   90.00
_cell.angle_gamma   90.00
#
_symmetry.space_group_name_H-M   'P 1'
#
loop_
_entity.id
_entity.type
_entity.pdbx_description
1 polymer ?
#
loop_
_entity_poly.entity_id
_entity_poly.type
_entity_poly.pdbx_seq_one_letter_code
_entity_poly.pdbx_strand_id
1 'polypeptide(L)'
;MTDNDLMPAFIAYIFPLNGTDIRVGWNTFDKPSIRQNLRAIGSCVEAEGFDGVAAALREADLPNAGASWLFPDMATLRSRGFVVETTGAGWNLLGSMEPNATIADPEHPLVQDLVNSPELGVTPTLEAANELNSVLWSCTVTNQLPTAFEQAQQLAVSWRAEIARIDDTPAVKTAIEALLECVRTIDPVFSDVTDVDNWWSTQLGEQINLDFDPNVSEAEFSSEMQRWGQGYANCVAPVVVAREGVRFAARQERISEQFKVLVELQADVTKALNP
;
A
#
# COMPACT_ATOMS: atom_id res chain seq x y z
N MET A 1 18.69 12.16 -12.19
CA MET A 1 18.59 12.49 -10.76
C MET A 1 20.01 12.71 -10.28
N THR A 2 20.30 13.84 -9.64
CA THR A 2 21.65 14.11 -9.12
C THR A 2 21.80 13.46 -7.73
N ASP A 3 23.02 13.23 -7.25
CA ASP A 3 23.24 12.70 -5.89
C ASP A 3 22.57 13.59 -4.81
N ASN A 4 22.38 14.87 -5.09
CA ASN A 4 21.71 15.83 -4.21
C ASN A 4 20.20 15.59 -4.05
N ASP A 5 19.57 14.84 -4.96
CA ASP A 5 18.12 14.56 -4.94
C ASP A 5 17.79 13.25 -4.20
N LEU A 6 18.78 12.38 -3.95
CA LEU A 6 18.59 11.05 -3.37
C LEU A 6 18.28 11.09 -1.88
N MET A 7 18.97 11.94 -1.11
CA MET A 7 18.74 12.04 0.33
C MET A 7 17.32 12.53 0.66
N PRO A 8 16.80 13.62 0.07
CA PRO A 8 15.40 14.01 0.28
C PRO A 8 14.40 12.91 -0.07
N ALA A 9 14.62 12.18 -1.18
CA ALA A 9 13.76 11.06 -1.56
C ALA A 9 13.85 9.89 -0.56
N PHE A 10 15.04 9.64 0.00
CA PHE A 10 15.26 8.59 0.99
C PHE A 10 14.63 8.93 2.34
N ILE A 11 14.68 10.20 2.74
CA ILE A 11 13.93 10.69 3.89
C ILE A 11 12.42 10.57 3.66
N ALA A 12 11.92 10.90 2.47
CA ALA A 12 10.52 10.71 2.12
C ALA A 12 10.10 9.23 2.12
N TYR A 13 11.02 8.33 1.76
CA TYR A 13 10.84 6.88 1.80
C TYR A 13 10.69 6.35 3.23
N ILE A 14 11.60 6.74 4.14
CA ILE A 14 11.60 6.24 5.53
C ILE A 14 10.61 7.00 6.42
N PHE A 15 10.55 8.32 6.26
CA PHE A 15 9.77 9.24 7.09
C PHE A 15 8.77 10.07 6.25
N PRO A 16 7.81 9.44 5.55
CA PRO A 16 6.82 10.17 4.78
C PRO A 16 5.99 11.07 5.68
N LEU A 17 5.67 12.28 5.19
CA LEU A 17 4.72 13.18 5.83
C LEU A 17 3.32 13.11 5.23
N ASN A 18 3.24 12.83 3.94
CA ASN A 18 2.02 12.89 3.13
C ASN A 18 2.13 11.96 1.90
N GLY A 19 1.08 11.91 1.08
CA GLY A 19 1.04 11.05 -0.11
C GLY A 19 2.06 11.43 -1.20
N THR A 20 2.57 12.67 -1.21
CA THR A 20 3.65 13.07 -2.13
C THR A 20 4.96 12.40 -1.74
N ASP A 21 5.31 12.41 -0.46
CA ASP A 21 6.52 11.74 0.05
C ASP A 21 6.47 10.23 -0.26
N ILE A 22 5.33 9.57 -0.03
CA ILE A 22 5.14 8.16 -0.40
C ILE A 22 5.42 7.95 -1.89
N ARG A 23 4.86 8.79 -2.76
CA ARG A 23 5.03 8.66 -4.21
C ARG A 23 6.49 8.84 -4.63
N VAL A 24 7.20 9.78 -3.99
CA VAL A 24 8.63 10.00 -4.22
C VAL A 24 9.43 8.77 -3.77
N GLY A 25 9.21 8.27 -2.55
CA GLY A 25 9.88 7.07 -2.03
C GLY A 25 9.60 5.84 -2.89
N TRP A 26 8.35 5.62 -3.28
CA TRP A 26 7.93 4.53 -4.17
C TRP A 26 8.65 4.55 -5.50
N ASN A 27 8.63 5.69 -6.20
CA ASN A 27 9.23 5.79 -7.53
C ASN A 27 10.76 5.69 -7.48
N THR A 28 11.38 6.07 -6.36
CA THR A 28 12.83 6.12 -6.22
C THR A 28 13.44 4.82 -5.70
N PHE A 29 12.77 4.15 -4.75
CA PHE A 29 13.33 3.00 -4.02
C PHE A 29 12.49 1.73 -4.14
N ASP A 30 11.21 1.75 -3.76
CA ASP A 30 10.39 0.51 -3.74
C ASP A 30 10.12 -0.04 -5.14
N LYS A 31 9.66 0.79 -6.09
CA LYS A 31 9.33 0.31 -7.44
C LYS A 31 10.57 -0.27 -8.15
N PRO A 32 11.75 0.37 -8.11
CA PRO A 32 12.97 -0.23 -8.63
C PRO A 32 13.39 -1.52 -7.90
N SER A 33 13.34 -1.55 -6.57
CA SER A 33 13.75 -2.74 -5.79
C SER A 33 12.82 -3.93 -6.03
N ILE A 34 11.50 -3.71 -6.05
CA ILE A 34 10.50 -4.73 -6.36
C ILE A 34 10.72 -5.26 -7.77
N ARG A 35 10.94 -4.39 -8.77
CA ARG A 35 11.23 -4.85 -10.15
C ARG A 35 12.49 -5.70 -10.23
N GLN A 36 13.56 -5.29 -9.54
CA GLN A 36 14.80 -6.06 -9.50
C GLN A 36 14.56 -7.43 -8.86
N ASN A 37 13.84 -7.48 -7.74
CA ASN A 37 13.52 -8.71 -7.04
C ASN A 37 12.61 -9.63 -7.88
N LEU A 38 11.52 -9.11 -8.45
CA LEU A 38 10.63 -9.88 -9.32
C LEU A 38 11.35 -10.48 -10.53
N ARG A 39 12.32 -9.76 -11.11
CA ARG A 39 13.16 -10.33 -12.18
C ARG A 39 14.04 -11.48 -11.68
N ALA A 40 14.64 -11.33 -10.50
CA ALA A 40 15.48 -12.38 -9.91
C ALA A 40 14.66 -13.63 -9.54
N ILE A 41 13.50 -13.44 -8.90
CA ILE A 41 12.53 -14.50 -8.64
C ILE A 41 12.07 -15.14 -9.96
N GLY A 42 11.73 -14.34 -10.97
CA GLY A 42 11.34 -14.84 -12.29
C GLY A 42 12.41 -15.71 -12.94
N SER A 43 13.70 -15.36 -12.85
CA SER A 43 14.80 -16.22 -13.30
C SER A 43 14.92 -17.54 -12.53
N CYS A 44 14.68 -17.52 -11.22
CA CYS A 44 14.64 -18.74 -10.42
C CYS A 44 13.45 -19.63 -10.82
N VAL A 45 12.25 -19.05 -10.95
CA VAL A 45 11.01 -19.74 -11.32
C VAL A 45 11.10 -20.34 -12.74
N GLU A 46 11.74 -19.64 -13.68
CA GLU A 46 12.03 -20.16 -15.03
C GLU A 46 12.93 -21.41 -14.97
N ALA A 47 13.95 -21.41 -14.11
CA ALA A 47 14.83 -22.56 -13.94
C ALA A 47 14.12 -23.81 -13.36
N GLU A 48 13.02 -23.60 -12.64
CA GLU A 48 12.15 -24.66 -12.11
C GLU A 48 11.06 -25.11 -13.13
N GLY A 49 11.07 -24.55 -14.36
CA GLY A 49 10.20 -24.99 -15.46
C GLY A 49 8.86 -24.23 -15.58
N PHE A 50 8.69 -23.11 -14.87
CA PHE A 50 7.47 -22.31 -14.89
C PHE A 50 7.60 -21.05 -15.76
N ASP A 51 7.86 -21.23 -17.06
CA ASP A 51 8.17 -20.14 -18.02
C ASP A 51 7.09 -19.04 -18.06
N GLY A 52 5.80 -19.42 -18.08
CA GLY A 52 4.69 -18.46 -18.13
C GLY A 52 4.59 -17.60 -16.88
N VAL A 53 4.81 -18.20 -15.70
CA VAL A 53 4.86 -17.47 -14.43
C VAL A 53 6.10 -16.56 -14.37
N ALA A 54 7.25 -17.05 -14.83
CA ALA A 54 8.48 -16.27 -14.88
C ALA A 54 8.33 -15.02 -15.76
N ALA A 55 7.70 -15.16 -16.93
CA ALA A 55 7.39 -14.04 -17.80
C ALA A 55 6.46 -13.02 -17.11
N ALA A 56 5.37 -13.49 -16.50
CA ALA A 56 4.44 -12.62 -15.76
C ALA A 56 5.13 -11.83 -14.63
N LEU A 57 6.04 -12.45 -13.87
CA LEU A 57 6.81 -11.77 -12.83
C LEU A 57 7.74 -10.68 -13.39
N ARG A 58 8.40 -10.94 -14.52
CA ARG A 58 9.33 -9.99 -15.16
C ARG A 58 8.63 -8.80 -15.79
N GLU A 59 7.43 -9.04 -16.31
CA GLU A 59 6.60 -8.06 -17.03
C GLU A 59 5.54 -7.40 -16.14
N ALA A 60 5.43 -7.83 -14.88
CA ALA A 60 4.45 -7.32 -13.92
C ALA A 60 4.43 -5.79 -13.92
N ASP A 61 3.27 -5.24 -14.27
CA ASP A 61 3.05 -3.82 -14.05
C ASP A 61 2.83 -3.61 -12.56
N LEU A 62 3.66 -2.76 -11.98
CA LEU A 62 3.54 -2.44 -10.57
C LEU A 62 2.59 -1.26 -10.47
N PRO A 63 1.51 -1.39 -9.66
CA PRO A 63 0.55 -0.33 -9.49
C PRO A 63 1.26 0.95 -9.02
N ASN A 64 0.62 2.08 -9.24
CA ASN A 64 1.09 3.30 -8.61
C ASN A 64 0.98 3.14 -7.09
N ALA A 65 1.92 3.70 -6.33
CA ALA A 65 1.77 3.73 -4.88
C ALA A 65 0.42 4.34 -4.51
N GLY A 66 -0.42 3.54 -3.87
CA GLY A 66 -1.65 3.99 -3.24
C GLY A 66 -1.32 4.91 -2.08
N ALA A 67 -2.03 6.02 -1.97
CA ALA A 67 -2.00 6.82 -0.76
C ALA A 67 -2.78 6.05 0.32
N SER A 68 -2.15 5.73 1.45
CA SER A 68 -2.87 5.16 2.58
C SER A 68 -3.67 6.23 3.31
N TRP A 69 -4.66 5.85 4.11
CA TRP A 69 -5.40 6.79 4.97
C TRP A 69 -4.48 7.59 5.91
N LEU A 70 -3.31 7.04 6.26
CA LEU A 70 -2.28 7.72 7.05
C LEU A 70 -1.69 8.91 6.29
N PHE A 71 -1.64 8.81 4.97
CA PHE A 71 -0.94 9.73 4.08
C PHE A 71 -1.76 9.97 2.80
N PRO A 72 -2.99 10.46 2.92
CA PRO A 72 -3.87 10.60 1.79
C PRO A 72 -3.31 11.64 0.81
N ASP A 73 -3.40 11.36 -0.48
CA ASP A 73 -3.17 12.37 -1.51
C ASP A 73 -4.46 13.20 -1.65
N MET A 74 -4.52 14.27 -0.88
CA MET A 74 -5.70 15.14 -0.80
C MET A 74 -6.06 15.80 -2.13
N ALA A 75 -5.07 16.08 -2.99
CA ALA A 75 -5.34 16.66 -4.30
C ALA A 75 -5.99 15.63 -5.23
N THR A 76 -5.47 14.39 -5.20
CA THR A 76 -6.05 13.28 -5.96
C THR A 76 -7.45 12.93 -5.45
N LEU A 77 -7.65 12.77 -4.13
CA LEU A 77 -8.96 12.43 -3.56
C LEU A 77 -10.01 13.51 -3.86
N ARG A 78 -9.68 14.79 -3.76
CA ARG A 78 -10.62 15.88 -4.09
C ARG A 78 -10.99 15.92 -5.56
N SER A 79 -10.06 15.59 -6.46
CA SER A 79 -10.31 15.69 -7.91
C SER A 79 -10.93 14.42 -8.49
N ARG A 80 -10.56 13.24 -7.98
CA ARG A 80 -10.91 11.93 -8.55
C ARG A 80 -11.65 11.00 -7.61
N GLY A 81 -11.73 11.31 -6.31
CA GLY A 81 -12.26 10.39 -5.31
C GLY A 81 -11.42 9.13 -5.17
N PHE A 82 -12.04 8.05 -4.68
CA PHE A 82 -11.40 6.74 -4.71
C PHE A 82 -11.49 6.17 -6.13
N VAL A 83 -10.39 5.60 -6.58
CA VAL A 83 -10.31 4.93 -7.87
C VAL A 83 -10.47 3.44 -7.63
N VAL A 84 -11.43 2.83 -8.31
CA VAL A 84 -11.60 1.38 -8.34
C VAL A 84 -10.74 0.85 -9.49
N GLU A 85 -9.89 -0.14 -9.21
CA GLU A 85 -9.12 -0.86 -10.22
C GLU A 85 -9.56 -2.33 -10.27
N THR A 86 -9.70 -2.89 -11.47
CA THR A 86 -9.84 -4.34 -11.63
C THR A 86 -8.48 -5.00 -11.52
N THR A 87 -8.34 -5.94 -10.59
CA THR A 87 -7.21 -6.84 -10.48
C THR A 87 -7.58 -8.25 -10.96
N GLY A 88 -6.60 -9.17 -11.03
CA GLY A 88 -6.87 -10.58 -11.32
C GLY A 88 -7.82 -11.26 -10.31
N ALA A 89 -7.93 -10.70 -9.11
CA ALA A 89 -8.89 -11.08 -8.06
C ALA A 89 -10.21 -10.26 -8.11
N GLY A 90 -10.38 -9.40 -9.12
CA GLY A 90 -11.49 -8.47 -9.31
C GLY A 90 -11.26 -7.09 -8.69
N TRP A 91 -12.32 -6.36 -8.35
CA TRP A 91 -12.27 -4.91 -8.05
C TRP A 91 -11.63 -4.60 -6.69
N ASN A 92 -10.60 -3.75 -6.68
CA ASN A 92 -9.96 -3.23 -5.46
C ASN A 92 -9.96 -1.69 -5.46
N LEU A 93 -9.99 -1.08 -4.27
CA LEU A 93 -9.86 0.37 -4.12
C LEU A 93 -8.39 0.80 -4.02
N LEU A 94 -7.98 1.76 -4.84
CA LEU A 94 -6.72 2.47 -4.61
C LEU A 94 -6.87 3.40 -3.39
N GLY A 95 -6.51 2.90 -2.21
CA GLY A 95 -6.52 3.66 -0.95
C GLY A 95 -6.71 2.80 0.30
N SER A 96 -7.34 1.64 0.15
CA SER A 96 -7.45 0.56 1.12
C SER A 96 -7.13 -0.73 0.38
N MET A 97 -6.01 -1.35 0.71
CA MET A 97 -5.69 -2.68 0.19
C MET A 97 -6.68 -3.67 0.78
N GLU A 98 -7.83 -3.88 0.15
CA GLU A 98 -8.73 -4.99 0.49
C GLU A 98 -8.95 -5.85 -0.75
N PRO A 99 -8.84 -7.18 -0.61
CA PRO A 99 -9.23 -8.11 -1.66
C PRO A 99 -10.75 -8.14 -1.82
N ASN A 100 -11.19 -8.16 -3.06
CA ASN A 100 -12.58 -8.35 -3.49
C ASN A 100 -13.27 -9.59 -2.87
N ALA A 101 -14.54 -9.44 -2.47
CA ALA A 101 -15.40 -10.48 -1.90
C ALA A 101 -15.95 -11.51 -2.91
N THR A 102 -15.74 -11.35 -4.22
CA THR A 102 -16.20 -12.31 -5.24
C THR A 102 -15.17 -13.41 -5.55
N ILE A 103 -14.51 -13.96 -4.53
CA ILE A 103 -13.69 -15.17 -4.68
C ILE A 103 -14.64 -16.37 -4.75
N ALA A 104 -14.71 -17.00 -5.93
CA ALA A 104 -15.60 -18.13 -6.20
C ALA A 104 -15.19 -19.44 -5.50
N ASP A 105 -14.01 -19.48 -4.88
CA ASP A 105 -13.59 -20.53 -3.95
C ASP A 105 -12.63 -19.97 -2.88
N PRO A 106 -13.13 -19.58 -1.69
CA PRO A 106 -12.32 -18.96 -0.64
C PRO A 106 -11.28 -19.93 -0.03
N GLU A 107 -11.35 -21.23 -0.34
CA GLU A 107 -10.44 -22.22 0.23
C GLU A 107 -9.09 -22.27 -0.50
N HIS A 108 -9.03 -21.86 -1.79
CA HIS A 108 -7.81 -21.96 -2.61
C HIS A 108 -7.61 -20.78 -3.61
N PRO A 109 -7.23 -19.58 -3.14
CA PRO A 109 -7.07 -18.37 -3.97
C PRO A 109 -6.15 -18.57 -5.18
N LEU A 110 -5.02 -19.27 -5.01
CA LEU A 110 -4.07 -19.51 -6.10
C LEU A 110 -4.62 -20.41 -7.20
N VAL A 111 -5.50 -21.37 -6.88
CA VAL A 111 -6.17 -22.20 -7.90
C VAL A 111 -7.07 -21.31 -8.76
N GLN A 112 -7.78 -20.38 -8.13
CA GLN A 112 -8.64 -19.42 -8.85
C GLN A 112 -7.82 -18.47 -9.74
N ASP A 113 -6.68 -17.98 -9.25
CA ASP A 113 -5.79 -17.14 -10.06
C ASP A 113 -5.29 -17.87 -11.30
N LEU A 114 -4.98 -19.16 -11.19
CA LEU A 114 -4.59 -20.02 -12.32
C LEU A 114 -5.76 -20.28 -13.29
N VAL A 115 -7.00 -20.44 -12.80
CA VAL A 115 -8.19 -20.51 -13.66
C VAL A 115 -8.34 -19.23 -14.48
N ASN A 116 -8.09 -18.08 -13.84
CA ASN A 116 -8.25 -16.77 -14.45
C ASN A 116 -7.07 -16.38 -15.38
N SER A 117 -5.94 -17.09 -15.28
CA SER A 117 -4.70 -16.75 -15.99
C SER A 117 -4.13 -17.96 -16.75
N PRO A 118 -4.87 -18.55 -17.70
CA PRO A 118 -4.43 -19.74 -18.44
C PRO A 118 -3.12 -19.52 -19.22
N GLU A 119 -2.77 -18.28 -19.55
CA GLU A 119 -1.51 -17.88 -20.17
C GLU A 119 -0.27 -18.18 -19.31
N LEU A 120 -0.43 -18.40 -18.00
CA LEU A 120 0.68 -18.79 -17.11
C LEU A 120 1.17 -20.23 -17.37
N GLY A 121 0.40 -21.05 -18.09
CA GLY A 121 0.78 -22.41 -18.47
C GLY A 121 0.77 -23.42 -17.32
N VAL A 122 0.20 -23.06 -16.17
CA VAL A 122 0.06 -23.95 -15.00
C VAL A 122 -1.36 -24.49 -14.94
N THR A 123 -1.49 -25.81 -14.76
CA THR A 123 -2.82 -26.44 -14.66
C THR A 123 -3.52 -25.95 -13.38
N PRO A 124 -4.79 -25.52 -13.42
CA PRO A 124 -5.50 -25.03 -12.24
C PRO A 124 -5.98 -26.18 -11.34
N THR A 125 -5.04 -26.89 -10.72
CA THR A 125 -5.32 -27.91 -9.69
C THR A 125 -4.65 -27.52 -8.38
N LEU A 126 -5.18 -28.03 -7.26
CA LEU A 126 -4.58 -27.81 -5.94
C LEU A 126 -3.13 -28.33 -5.86
N GLU A 127 -2.85 -29.45 -6.52
CA GLU A 127 -1.49 -30.02 -6.58
C GLU A 127 -0.52 -29.06 -7.27
N ALA A 128 -0.85 -28.58 -8.47
CA ALA A 128 -0.02 -27.65 -9.23
C ALA A 128 0.10 -26.28 -8.55
N ALA A 129 -0.97 -25.79 -7.91
CA ALA A 129 -0.94 -24.56 -7.13
C ALA A 129 0.00 -24.69 -5.92
N ASN A 130 -0.01 -25.81 -5.20
CA ASN A 130 0.90 -26.05 -4.08
C ASN A 130 2.35 -26.18 -4.53
N GLU A 131 2.61 -26.84 -5.65
CA GLU A 131 3.94 -26.94 -6.27
C GLU A 131 4.47 -25.55 -6.63
N LEU A 132 3.66 -24.76 -7.36
CA LEU A 132 3.99 -23.39 -7.73
C LEU A 132 4.26 -22.52 -6.50
N ASN A 133 3.42 -22.60 -5.46
CA ASN A 133 3.60 -21.84 -4.23
C ASN A 133 4.91 -22.20 -3.51
N SER A 134 5.26 -23.49 -3.48
CA SER A 134 6.53 -23.96 -2.91
C SER A 134 7.73 -23.40 -3.66
N VAL A 135 7.68 -23.40 -5.00
CA VAL A 135 8.73 -22.83 -5.87
C VAL A 135 8.84 -21.32 -5.67
N LEU A 136 7.72 -20.59 -5.71
CA LEU A 136 7.69 -19.14 -5.49
C LEU A 136 8.27 -18.77 -4.13
N TRP A 137 7.91 -19.51 -3.06
CA TRP A 137 8.45 -19.29 -1.73
C TRP A 137 9.96 -19.53 -1.69
N SER A 138 10.44 -20.66 -2.21
CA SER A 138 11.87 -20.99 -2.28
C SER A 138 12.67 -19.93 -3.03
N CYS A 139 12.18 -19.51 -4.20
CA CYS A 139 12.79 -18.47 -5.01
C CYS A 139 12.78 -17.10 -4.30
N THR A 140 11.71 -16.77 -3.57
CA THR A 140 11.64 -15.53 -2.79
C THR A 140 12.65 -15.52 -1.65
N VAL A 141 12.78 -16.62 -0.91
CA VAL A 141 13.76 -16.76 0.18
C VAL A 141 15.20 -16.67 -0.34
N THR A 142 15.47 -17.23 -1.53
CA THR A 142 16.80 -17.22 -2.12
C THR A 142 17.18 -15.85 -2.70
N ASN A 143 16.19 -15.06 -3.11
CA ASN A 143 16.38 -13.73 -3.71
C ASN A 143 15.93 -12.61 -2.77
N GLN A 144 16.19 -12.76 -1.47
CA GLN A 144 15.88 -11.72 -0.48
C GLN A 144 16.53 -10.38 -0.84
N LEU A 145 15.81 -9.30 -0.54
CA LEU A 145 16.35 -7.95 -0.70
C LEU A 145 17.61 -7.79 0.18
N PRO A 146 18.59 -6.99 -0.26
CA PRO A 146 19.78 -6.71 0.54
C PRO A 146 19.42 -6.13 1.92
N THR A 147 20.22 -6.45 2.94
CA THR A 147 20.01 -6.05 4.35
C THR A 147 19.79 -4.54 4.55
N ALA A 148 20.35 -3.70 3.68
CA ALA A 148 20.12 -2.24 3.71
C ALA A 148 18.63 -1.88 3.53
N PHE A 149 17.90 -2.61 2.69
CA PHE A 149 16.44 -2.42 2.55
C PHE A 149 15.69 -2.86 3.80
N GLU A 150 16.09 -3.97 4.43
CA GLU A 150 15.48 -4.43 5.68
C GLU A 150 15.67 -3.40 6.80
N GLN A 151 16.87 -2.82 6.91
CA GLN A 151 17.16 -1.75 7.87
C GLN A 151 16.34 -0.48 7.59
N ALA A 152 16.20 -0.08 6.33
CA ALA A 152 15.36 1.07 5.96
C ALA A 152 13.89 0.81 6.30
N GLN A 153 13.40 -0.41 6.06
CA GLN A 153 12.04 -0.82 6.44
C GLN A 153 11.84 -0.82 7.96
N GLN A 154 12.83 -1.23 8.75
CA GLN A 154 12.75 -1.15 10.22
C GLN A 154 12.59 0.29 10.71
N LEU A 155 13.32 1.25 10.10
CA LEU A 155 13.15 2.67 10.40
C LEU A 155 11.76 3.18 9.98
N ALA A 156 11.26 2.75 8.82
CA ALA A 156 9.91 3.09 8.37
C ALA A 156 8.82 2.51 9.28
N VAL A 157 8.99 1.30 9.81
CA VAL A 157 8.09 0.71 10.81
C VAL A 157 8.13 1.50 12.12
N SER A 158 9.32 1.88 12.59
CA SER A 158 9.47 2.75 13.76
C SER A 158 8.76 4.09 13.57
N TRP A 159 8.85 4.67 12.37
CA TRP A 159 8.12 5.87 12.02
C TRP A 159 6.60 5.69 12.06
N ARG A 160 6.07 4.58 11.56
CA ARG A 160 4.62 4.29 11.68
C ARG A 160 4.16 4.24 13.13
N ALA A 161 4.97 3.67 14.03
CA ALA A 161 4.67 3.69 15.46
C ALA A 161 4.73 5.10 16.07
N GLU A 162 5.62 5.97 15.59
CA GLU A 162 5.62 7.39 15.97
C GLU A 162 4.33 8.10 15.52
N ILE A 163 3.87 7.81 14.30
CA ILE A 163 2.64 8.44 13.80
C ILE A 163 1.43 8.07 14.65
N ALA A 164 1.34 6.83 15.12
CA ALA A 164 0.29 6.45 16.06
C ALA A 164 0.33 7.32 17.33
N ARG A 165 1.52 7.62 17.87
CA ARG A 165 1.66 8.56 19.00
C ARG A 165 1.31 10.01 18.63
N ILE A 166 1.58 10.44 17.40
CA ILE A 166 1.19 11.76 16.91
C ILE A 166 -0.33 11.90 16.90
N ASP A 167 -1.04 10.83 16.57
CA ASP A 167 -2.51 10.82 16.57
C ASP A 167 -3.10 11.01 17.97
N ASP A 168 -2.36 10.63 19.02
CA ASP A 168 -2.75 10.88 20.42
C ASP A 168 -2.52 12.32 20.89
N THR A 169 -1.88 13.18 20.08
CA THR A 169 -1.68 14.58 20.47
C THR A 169 -3.02 15.34 20.51
N PRO A 170 -3.24 16.29 21.44
CA PRO A 170 -4.54 16.91 21.62
C PRO A 170 -5.13 17.53 20.35
N ALA A 171 -4.31 18.23 19.56
CA ALA A 171 -4.76 18.87 18.33
C ALA A 171 -5.18 17.86 17.26
N VAL A 172 -4.45 16.74 17.13
CA VAL A 172 -4.77 15.69 16.15
C VAL A 172 -5.98 14.90 16.60
N LYS A 173 -6.03 14.51 17.89
CA LYS A 173 -7.17 13.79 18.46
C LYS A 173 -8.48 14.54 18.28
N THR A 174 -8.52 15.84 18.60
CA THR A 174 -9.72 16.68 18.36
C THR A 174 -10.10 16.72 16.88
N ALA A 175 -9.13 16.78 15.97
CA ALA A 175 -9.41 16.75 14.53
C ALA A 175 -9.97 15.39 14.09
N ILE A 176 -9.47 14.27 14.64
CA ILE A 176 -9.97 12.91 14.36
C ILE A 176 -11.40 12.74 14.87
N GLU A 177 -11.71 13.23 16.07
CA GLU A 177 -13.06 13.23 16.62
C GLU A 177 -14.04 14.03 15.73
N ALA A 178 -13.62 15.19 15.22
CA ALA A 178 -14.43 15.98 14.28
C ALA A 178 -14.61 15.31 12.90
N LEU A 179 -13.59 14.56 12.47
CA LEU A 179 -13.62 13.79 11.24
C LEU A 179 -14.64 12.64 11.31
N LEU A 180 -14.75 11.94 12.45
CA LEU A 180 -15.80 10.93 12.65
C LEU A 180 -17.19 11.50 12.44
N GLU A 181 -17.47 12.66 13.05
CA GLU A 181 -18.77 13.33 12.88
C GLU A 181 -19.03 13.71 11.42
N CYS A 182 -18.00 14.16 10.71
CA CYS A 182 -18.12 14.48 9.29
C CYS A 182 -18.39 13.22 8.43
N VAL A 183 -17.65 12.12 8.63
CA VAL A 183 -17.81 10.89 7.84
C VAL A 183 -19.21 10.29 7.99
N ARG A 184 -19.81 10.35 9.20
CA ARG A 184 -21.21 9.94 9.43
C ARG A 184 -22.23 10.66 8.57
N THR A 185 -21.93 11.89 8.11
CA THR A 185 -22.83 12.64 7.21
C THR A 185 -22.72 12.19 5.74
N ILE A 186 -21.65 11.48 5.39
CA ILE A 186 -21.33 11.08 4.01
C ILE A 186 -21.76 9.65 3.74
N ASP A 187 -21.67 8.79 4.75
CA ASP A 187 -21.93 7.36 4.59
C ASP A 187 -22.58 6.75 5.85
N PRO A 188 -23.81 6.20 5.71
CA PRO A 188 -24.53 5.54 6.79
C PRO A 188 -23.79 4.34 7.40
N VAL A 189 -22.84 3.69 6.72
CA VAL A 189 -22.03 2.59 7.29
C VAL A 189 -21.30 3.03 8.56
N PHE A 190 -20.96 4.33 8.67
CA PHE A 190 -20.29 4.86 9.85
C PHE A 190 -21.26 5.38 10.93
N SER A 191 -22.59 5.23 10.77
CA SER A 191 -23.59 5.75 11.72
C SER A 191 -23.36 5.25 13.14
N ASP A 192 -22.87 4.01 13.26
CA ASP A 192 -22.69 3.32 14.53
C ASP A 192 -21.24 3.40 15.05
N VAL A 193 -20.33 4.02 14.27
CA VAL A 193 -18.93 4.21 14.66
C VAL A 193 -18.85 5.42 15.58
N THR A 194 -18.83 5.18 16.90
CA THR A 194 -18.89 6.22 17.93
C THR A 194 -17.56 6.86 18.32
N ASP A 195 -16.45 6.17 18.06
CA ASP A 195 -15.11 6.55 18.52
C ASP A 195 -14.00 6.09 17.55
N VAL A 196 -12.77 6.53 17.82
CA VAL A 196 -11.61 6.33 16.95
C VAL A 196 -11.15 4.88 16.91
N ASP A 197 -11.26 4.16 18.03
CA ASP A 197 -10.84 2.76 18.12
C ASP A 197 -11.80 1.88 17.31
N ASN A 198 -13.10 2.15 17.42
CA ASN A 198 -14.13 1.49 16.62
C ASN A 198 -13.97 1.81 15.13
N TRP A 199 -13.55 3.03 14.79
CA TRP A 199 -13.23 3.40 13.42
C TRP A 199 -12.02 2.63 12.86
N TRP A 200 -10.95 2.47 13.64
CA TRP A 200 -9.83 1.60 13.23
C TRP A 200 -10.23 0.16 13.04
N SER A 201 -11.04 -0.38 13.93
CA SER A 201 -11.61 -1.72 13.76
C SER A 201 -12.37 -1.83 12.43
N THR A 202 -13.27 -0.88 12.15
CA THR A 202 -14.05 -0.83 10.90
C THR A 202 -13.19 -0.63 9.65
N GLN A 203 -12.08 0.12 9.72
CA GLN A 203 -11.18 0.34 8.58
C GLN A 203 -10.11 -0.75 8.37
N LEU A 204 -9.73 -1.49 9.41
CA LEU A 204 -8.55 -2.40 9.38
C LEU A 204 -8.88 -3.88 9.37
N GLY A 205 -10.11 -4.32 9.64
CA GLY A 205 -10.35 -5.77 9.59
C GLY A 205 -11.73 -6.32 9.88
N GLU A 206 -12.71 -5.57 10.40
CA GLU A 206 -13.97 -6.20 10.79
C GLU A 206 -15.19 -5.34 10.40
N GLN A 207 -15.94 -5.84 9.41
CA GLN A 207 -17.30 -5.43 9.05
C GLN A 207 -17.47 -4.11 8.28
N ILE A 208 -16.68 -3.84 7.24
CA ILE A 208 -17.31 -3.32 6.03
C ILE A 208 -17.87 -4.52 5.25
N ASN A 209 -18.89 -5.17 5.82
CA ASN A 209 -19.87 -5.88 5.00
C ASN A 209 -20.65 -4.78 4.28
N LEU A 210 -20.03 -4.16 3.28
CA LEU A 210 -20.82 -3.57 2.21
C LEU A 210 -21.63 -4.77 1.70
N ASP A 211 -22.92 -4.78 2.00
CA ASP A 211 -23.89 -5.63 1.31
C ASP A 211 -23.82 -5.18 -0.16
N PHE A 212 -22.83 -5.73 -0.86
CA PHE A 212 -22.60 -5.45 -2.25
C PHE A 212 -23.79 -6.01 -2.98
N ASP A 213 -24.65 -5.12 -3.47
CA ASP A 213 -25.68 -5.52 -4.40
C ASP A 213 -24.95 -6.06 -5.65
N PRO A 214 -25.02 -7.37 -5.94
CA PRO A 214 -24.29 -7.98 -7.03
C PRO A 214 -24.80 -7.49 -8.40
N ASN A 215 -25.87 -6.69 -8.43
CA ASN A 215 -26.40 -6.08 -9.64
C ASN A 215 -25.83 -4.68 -9.92
N VAL A 216 -25.03 -4.10 -9.02
CA VAL A 216 -24.37 -2.82 -9.27
C VAL A 216 -23.31 -3.01 -10.33
N SER A 217 -23.42 -2.27 -11.43
CA SER A 217 -22.40 -2.30 -12.46
C SER A 217 -21.10 -1.67 -11.97
N GLU A 218 -19.97 -2.09 -12.54
CA GLU A 218 -18.67 -1.44 -12.31
C GLU A 218 -18.73 0.08 -12.43
N ALA A 219 -19.44 0.59 -13.43
CA ALA A 219 -19.56 2.02 -13.68
C ALA A 219 -20.32 2.74 -12.56
N GLU A 220 -21.39 2.12 -12.05
CA GLU A 220 -22.15 2.64 -10.90
C GLU A 220 -21.31 2.60 -9.63
N PHE A 221 -20.62 1.49 -9.36
CA PHE A 221 -19.73 1.35 -8.21
C PHE A 221 -18.58 2.37 -8.25
N SER A 222 -17.93 2.51 -9.40
CA SER A 222 -16.84 3.47 -9.60
C SER A 222 -17.31 4.91 -9.40
N SER A 223 -18.51 5.25 -9.89
CA SER A 223 -19.11 6.57 -9.69
C SER A 223 -19.42 6.83 -8.21
N GLU A 224 -19.87 5.81 -7.48
CA GLU A 224 -20.14 5.92 -6.05
C GLU A 224 -18.85 6.10 -5.24
N MET A 225 -17.82 5.32 -5.53
CA MET A 225 -16.49 5.42 -4.89
C MET A 225 -15.79 6.74 -5.19
N GLN A 226 -15.96 7.27 -6.40
CA GLN A 226 -15.52 8.61 -6.74
C GLN A 226 -16.23 9.66 -5.86
N ARG A 227 -17.56 9.63 -5.78
CA ARG A 227 -18.34 10.57 -4.95
C ARG A 227 -17.95 10.46 -3.48
N TRP A 228 -17.85 9.24 -2.97
CA TRP A 228 -17.48 8.96 -1.59
C TRP A 228 -16.10 9.51 -1.26
N GLY A 229 -15.10 9.26 -2.12
CA GLY A 229 -13.73 9.75 -1.90
C GLY A 229 -13.58 11.27 -1.93
N GLN A 230 -14.35 11.95 -2.79
CA GLN A 230 -14.39 13.42 -2.79
C GLN A 230 -14.99 13.98 -1.50
N GLY A 231 -16.06 13.35 -1.00
CA GLY A 231 -16.67 13.69 0.28
C GLY A 231 -15.70 13.44 1.44
N TYR A 232 -15.13 12.23 1.50
CA TYR A 232 -14.13 11.82 2.49
C TYR A 232 -12.95 12.79 2.54
N ALA A 233 -12.49 13.28 1.38
CA ALA A 233 -11.42 14.28 1.29
C ALA A 233 -11.73 15.58 2.06
N ASN A 234 -13.00 15.99 2.15
CA ASN A 234 -13.36 17.17 2.94
C ASN A 234 -13.29 16.88 4.43
N CYS A 235 -13.71 15.68 4.85
CA CYS A 235 -13.68 15.28 6.24
C CYS A 235 -12.27 15.04 6.77
N VAL A 236 -11.38 14.45 5.97
CA VAL A 236 -10.02 14.07 6.42
C VAL A 236 -9.03 15.24 6.35
N ALA A 237 -9.32 16.28 5.57
CA ALA A 237 -8.43 17.42 5.40
C ALA A 237 -7.99 18.10 6.72
N PRO A 238 -8.87 18.36 7.70
CA PRO A 238 -8.48 18.95 8.98
C PRO A 238 -7.49 18.08 9.76
N VAL A 239 -7.66 16.75 9.70
CA VAL A 239 -6.73 15.80 10.35
C VAL A 239 -5.38 15.79 9.67
N VAL A 240 -5.34 15.83 8.33
CA VAL A 240 -4.09 15.94 7.59
C VAL A 240 -3.33 17.22 7.97
N VAL A 241 -4.02 18.36 8.04
CA VAL A 241 -3.42 19.64 8.44
C VAL A 241 -2.91 19.59 9.88
N ALA A 242 -3.69 19.03 10.82
CA ALA A 242 -3.28 18.89 12.22
C ALA A 242 -2.05 17.99 12.38
N ARG A 243 -1.98 16.89 11.62
CA ARG A 243 -0.86 15.95 11.61
C ARG A 243 0.40 16.54 11.00
N GLU A 244 0.29 17.29 9.91
CA GLU A 244 1.44 17.69 9.09
C GLU A 244 2.50 18.47 9.89
N GLY A 245 2.09 19.44 10.69
CA GLY A 245 3.01 20.22 11.52
C GLY A 245 3.74 19.37 12.56
N VAL A 246 3.02 18.46 13.23
CA VAL A 246 3.59 17.58 14.26
C VAL A 246 4.51 16.54 13.64
N ARG A 247 4.11 15.93 12.53
CA ARG A 247 4.94 14.98 11.76
C ARG A 247 6.20 15.65 11.24
N PHE A 248 6.11 16.87 10.74
CA PHE A 248 7.28 17.60 10.28
C PHE A 248 8.29 17.79 11.43
N ALA A 249 7.83 18.26 12.59
CA ALA A 249 8.70 18.45 13.75
C ALA A 249 9.35 17.13 14.22
N ALA A 250 8.55 16.07 14.38
CA ALA A 250 9.06 14.76 14.77
C ALA A 250 10.04 14.17 13.74
N ARG A 251 9.78 14.37 12.45
CA ARG A 251 10.70 13.96 11.38
C ARG A 251 12.04 14.70 11.48
N GLN A 252 12.04 16.01 11.71
CA GLN A 252 13.28 16.78 11.87
C GLN A 252 14.10 16.29 13.06
N GLU A 253 13.45 15.97 14.18
CA GLU A 253 14.10 15.38 15.34
C GLU A 253 14.76 14.04 15.00
N ARG A 254 14.02 13.12 14.37
CA ARG A 254 14.55 11.81 13.92
C ARG A 254 15.72 11.95 12.97
N ILE A 255 15.62 12.85 11.99
CA ILE A 255 16.71 13.13 11.05
C ILE A 255 17.94 13.62 11.82
N SER A 256 17.77 14.55 12.76
CA SER A 256 18.88 15.08 13.55
C SER A 256 19.53 14.02 14.43
N GLU A 257 18.74 13.15 15.07
CA GLU A 257 19.22 12.05 15.92
C GLU A 257 20.00 11.00 15.12
N GLN A 258 19.55 10.71 13.89
CA GLN A 258 20.00 9.57 13.11
C GLN A 258 20.75 9.96 11.84
N PHE A 259 21.14 11.24 11.66
CA PHE A 259 21.62 11.78 10.39
C PHE A 259 22.74 10.94 9.75
N LYS A 260 23.75 10.56 10.52
CA LYS A 260 24.87 9.74 10.01
C LYS A 260 24.40 8.36 9.54
N VAL A 261 23.54 7.70 10.32
CA VAL A 261 22.96 6.40 9.97
C VAL A 261 22.15 6.52 8.68
N LEU A 262 21.37 7.59 8.52
CA LEU A 262 20.55 7.82 7.32
C LEU A 262 21.40 8.06 6.07
N VAL A 263 22.53 8.76 6.20
CA VAL A 263 23.49 8.96 5.09
C VAL A 263 24.13 7.66 4.64
N GLU A 264 24.62 6.86 5.59
CA GLU A 264 25.24 5.57 5.30
C GLU A 264 24.21 4.62 4.67
N LEU A 265 23.03 4.53 5.26
CA LEU A 265 21.97 3.65 4.79
C LEU A 265 21.43 4.05 3.41
N GLN A 266 21.30 5.35 3.13
CA GLN A 266 20.91 5.82 1.80
C GLN A 266 21.92 5.38 0.74
N ALA A 267 23.22 5.50 1.03
CA ALA A 267 24.27 5.07 0.12
C ALA A 267 24.22 3.55 -0.13
N ASP A 268 24.03 2.76 0.93
CA ASP A 268 23.93 1.30 0.83
C ASP A 268 22.68 0.85 0.03
N VAL A 269 21.52 1.46 0.28
CA VAL A 269 20.30 1.21 -0.50
C VAL A 269 20.48 1.59 -1.98
N THR A 270 21.12 2.72 -2.24
CA THR A 270 21.35 3.18 -3.62
C THR A 270 22.31 2.26 -4.37
N LYS A 271 23.35 1.78 -3.68
CA LYS A 271 24.28 0.78 -4.21
C LYS A 271 23.58 -0.56 -4.48
N ALA A 272 22.71 -1.00 -3.58
CA ALA A 272 21.93 -2.24 -3.75
C ALA A 272 21.03 -2.22 -4.99
N LEU A 273 20.50 -1.04 -5.37
CA LEU A 273 19.71 -0.84 -6.58
C LEU A 273 20.53 -0.79 -7.88
N ASN A 274 21.84 -0.56 -7.79
CA ASN A 274 22.75 -0.45 -8.92
C ASN A 274 23.99 -1.34 -8.70
N PRO A 275 23.82 -2.67 -8.59
CA PRO A 275 24.90 -3.60 -8.28
C PRO A 275 25.96 -3.71 -9.39
#